data_AF-A0A939QT73-F1
#
_entry.id   AF-A0A939QT73-F1
#
_cell.length_a   1.000
_cell.length_b   1.000
_cell.length_c   1.000
_cell.angle_alpha   90.00
_cell.angle_beta   90.00
_cell.angle_gamma   90.00
#
_symmetry.space_group_name_H-M   'P 1'
#
loop_
_entity.id
_entity.type
_entity.pdbx_description
1 polymer ?
#
loop_
_entity_poly.entity_id
_entity_poly.type
_entity_poly.pdbx_seq_one_letter_code
_entity_poly.pdbx_strand_id
1 'polypeptide(L)'
;MTRVLDTHYAERTDVTRNMARFYALEIVPTLFGETCLTRRWGRIGRPGQSKAHTFETEEAAANLFREIVKRKQARGYRVPTGVDVAPVKAANRSTPETT
;
A
#
# COMPACT_ATOMS: atom_id res chain seq x y z
N MET A 1 8.90 -16.66 -9.42
CA MET A 1 9.12 -15.85 -8.20
C MET A 1 7.84 -15.05 -7.94
N THR A 2 7.04 -15.48 -6.98
CA THR A 2 5.73 -14.91 -6.69
C THR A 2 5.92 -13.52 -6.06
N ARG A 3 5.50 -12.46 -6.77
CA ARG A 3 5.57 -11.06 -6.29
C ARG A 3 4.89 -10.96 -4.92
N VAL A 4 5.63 -10.47 -3.94
CA VAL A 4 5.04 -9.89 -2.73
C VAL A 4 4.26 -8.67 -3.20
N LEU A 5 2.98 -8.58 -2.82
CA LEU A 5 2.22 -7.35 -3.00
C LEU A 5 2.90 -6.29 -2.12
N ASP A 6 3.70 -5.40 -2.72
CA ASP A 6 4.36 -4.30 -2.01
C ASP A 6 3.30 -3.33 -1.51
N THR A 7 2.79 -3.61 -0.32
CA THR A 7 1.82 -2.81 0.40
C THR A 7 2.49 -2.15 1.59
N HIS A 8 2.29 -0.85 1.74
CA HIS A 8 2.76 -0.12 2.91
C HIS A 8 1.63 0.71 3.51
N TYR A 9 1.39 0.54 4.81
CA TYR A 9 0.45 1.33 5.58
C TYR A 9 1.17 2.08 6.69
N ALA A 10 0.87 3.36 6.84
CA ALA A 10 1.41 4.19 7.91
C ALA A 10 0.38 5.20 8.40
N GLU A 11 0.46 5.51 9.69
CA GLU A 11 -0.42 6.45 10.37
C GLU A 11 0.37 7.62 10.92
N ARG A 12 -0.31 8.75 11.06
CA ARG A 12 0.17 9.91 11.80
C ARG A 12 -0.95 10.41 12.70
N THR A 13 -0.69 10.33 14.00
CA THR A 13 -1.61 10.77 15.04
C THR A 13 -0.95 11.84 15.89
N ASP A 14 -1.68 12.93 16.15
CA ASP A 14 -1.28 14.02 17.03
C ASP A 14 -2.55 14.61 17.65
N VAL A 15 -2.75 14.32 18.94
CA VAL A 15 -3.95 14.69 19.69
C VAL A 15 -4.04 16.21 19.88
N THR A 16 -2.90 16.88 20.07
CA THR A 16 -2.85 18.34 20.28
C THR A 16 -3.36 19.13 19.08
N ARG A 17 -3.32 18.51 17.89
CA ARG A 17 -3.78 19.08 16.61
C ARG A 17 -5.04 18.41 16.06
N ASN A 18 -5.72 17.57 16.84
CA ASN A 18 -6.87 16.77 16.39
C ASN A 18 -6.61 16.02 15.06
N MET A 19 -5.39 15.52 14.91
CA MET A 19 -4.89 14.93 13.68
C MET A 19 -4.80 13.41 13.84
N ALA A 20 -5.55 12.69 13.02
CA ALA A 20 -5.50 11.24 12.91
C ALA A 20 -5.61 10.89 11.43
N ARG A 21 -4.48 10.64 10.77
CA ARG A 21 -4.40 10.43 9.32
C ARG A 21 -3.70 9.13 8.97
N PHE A 22 -4.16 8.48 7.91
CA PHE A 22 -3.50 7.33 7.33
C PHE A 22 -2.93 7.63 5.95
N TYR A 23 -1.94 6.82 5.57
CA TYR A 23 -1.38 6.77 4.24
C TYR A 23 -1.14 5.31 3.87
N ALA A 24 -1.68 4.87 2.74
CA ALA A 24 -1.50 3.53 2.22
C ALA A 24 -0.93 3.59 0.79
N LEU A 25 -0.02 2.69 0.50
CA LEU A 25 0.59 2.48 -0.80
C LEU A 25 0.46 1.02 -1.19
N GLU A 26 0.22 0.76 -2.46
CA GLU A 26 0.07 -0.59 -3.00
C GLU A 26 0.56 -0.60 -4.44
N ILE A 27 1.49 -1.51 -4.77
CA ILE A 27 1.89 -1.81 -6.13
C ILE A 27 1.10 -3.02 -6.62
N VAL A 28 0.34 -2.84 -7.70
CA VAL A 28 -0.48 -3.89 -8.30
C VAL A 28 -0.14 -4.01 -9.80
N PRO A 29 0.08 -5.22 -10.33
CA PRO A 29 0.17 -5.40 -11.78
C PRO A 29 -1.18 -5.11 -12.44
N THR A 30 -1.18 -4.46 -13.60
CA THR A 30 -2.39 -4.26 -14.40
C THR A 30 -2.64 -5.46 -15.30
N LEU A 31 -3.88 -5.59 -15.80
CA LEU A 31 -4.25 -6.64 -16.75
C LEU A 31 -3.48 -6.56 -18.08
N PHE A 32 -2.86 -5.42 -18.36
CA PHE A 32 -2.11 -5.15 -19.59
C PHE A 32 -0.59 -5.34 -19.42
N GLY A 33 -0.15 -5.89 -18.27
CA GLY A 33 1.27 -6.12 -18.00
C GLY A 33 2.03 -4.89 -17.50
N GLU A 34 1.35 -3.75 -17.33
CA GLU A 34 1.92 -2.55 -16.72
C GLU A 34 1.93 -2.69 -15.19
N THR A 35 2.59 -1.76 -14.50
CA THR A 35 2.60 -1.71 -13.04
C THR A 35 1.90 -0.46 -12.54
N CYS A 36 0.93 -0.60 -11.64
CA CYS A 36 0.21 0.52 -11.06
C CYS A 36 0.57 0.71 -9.58
N LEU A 37 0.97 1.93 -9.21
CA LEU A 37 1.09 2.34 -7.80
C LEU A 37 -0.19 3.09 -7.39
N THR A 38 -0.97 2.47 -6.51
CA THR A 38 -2.13 3.10 -5.90
C THR A 38 -1.75 3.71 -4.56
N ARG A 39 -2.15 4.97 -4.36
CA ARG A 39 -1.94 5.72 -3.12
C ARG A 39 -3.30 6.04 -2.52
N ARG A 40 -3.49 5.76 -1.24
CA ARG A 40 -4.70 6.13 -0.48
C ARG A 40 -4.31 6.97 0.73
N TRP A 41 -5.10 7.99 1.05
CA TRP A 41 -4.85 8.84 2.21
C TRP A 41 -6.12 9.46 2.73
N GLY A 42 -6.18 9.72 4.03
CA GLY A 42 -7.38 10.29 4.62
C GLY A 42 -7.29 10.41 6.13
N ARG A 43 -8.41 10.81 6.74
CA ARG A 43 -8.59 10.72 8.18
C ARG A 43 -8.88 9.27 8.55
N ILE A 44 -8.30 8.77 9.65
CA ILE A 44 -8.56 7.42 10.15
C ILE A 44 -10.06 7.26 10.43
N GLY A 45 -10.64 6.12 10.04
CA GLY A 45 -12.08 5.85 10.14
C GLY A 45 -12.95 6.47 9.05
N ARG A 46 -12.34 7.04 7.98
CA ARG A 46 -13.04 7.58 6.82
C ARG A 46 -12.46 7.00 5.51
N PRO A 47 -13.22 6.97 4.41
CA PRO A 47 -12.76 6.41 3.13
C PRO A 47 -11.50 7.10 2.56
N GLY A 48 -11.34 8.39 2.83
CA GLY A 48 -10.20 9.16 2.33
C GLY A 48 -10.29 9.45 0.83
N GLN A 49 -9.13 9.60 0.20
CA GLN A 49 -8.94 9.81 -1.23
C GLN A 49 -7.93 8.81 -1.77
N SER A 50 -7.97 8.57 -3.08
CA SER A 50 -7.04 7.70 -3.76
C SER A 50 -6.47 8.35 -5.03
N LYS A 51 -5.25 7.96 -5.41
CA LYS A 51 -4.65 8.29 -6.71
C LYS A 51 -3.76 7.15 -7.18
N ALA A 52 -4.04 6.69 -8.39
CA ALA A 52 -3.25 5.73 -9.13
C ALA A 52 -2.16 6.43 -9.96
N HIS A 53 -1.07 5.71 -10.18
CA HIS A 53 -0.01 6.06 -11.13
C HIS A 53 0.36 4.80 -11.90
N THR A 54 0.35 4.88 -13.22
CA THR A 54 0.73 3.77 -14.11
C THR A 54 2.17 3.92 -14.53
N PHE A 55 2.90 2.81 -14.58
CA PHE A 55 4.29 2.70 -14.98
C PHE A 55 4.46 1.57 -15.97
N GLU A 56 5.32 1.79 -16.96
CA GLU A 56 5.73 0.76 -17.91
C GLU A 56 6.58 -0.34 -17.24
N THR A 57 7.33 0.00 -16.18
CA THR A 57 8.20 -0.93 -15.47
C THR A 57 7.92 -0.98 -13.97
N GLU A 58 8.11 -2.15 -13.38
CA GLU A 58 8.02 -2.35 -11.93
C GLU A 58 9.07 -1.52 -11.17
N GLU A 59 10.27 -1.39 -11.73
CA GLU A 59 11.35 -0.63 -11.12
C GLU A 59 10.98 0.85 -10.94
N ALA A 60 10.34 1.46 -11.94
CA ALA A 60 9.86 2.84 -11.84
C ALA A 60 8.80 3.00 -10.73
N ALA A 61 7.86 2.05 -10.63
CA ALA A 61 6.87 2.02 -9.56
C ALA A 61 7.53 1.87 -8.17
N ALA A 62 8.49 0.96 -8.05
CA ALA A 62 9.21 0.69 -6.81
C ALA A 62 10.07 1.89 -6.37
N ASN A 63 10.66 2.63 -7.31
CA ASN A 63 11.41 3.85 -7.02
C ASN A 63 10.51 4.95 -6.44
N LEU A 64 9.35 5.19 -7.06
CA LEU A 64 8.39 6.15 -6.52
C LEU A 64 7.81 5.69 -5.17
N PHE A 65 7.54 4.39 -5.01
CA PHE A 65 7.09 3.83 -3.74
C PHE A 65 8.08 4.14 -2.61
N ARG A 66 9.37 3.82 -2.79
CA ARG A 66 10.43 4.07 -1.81
C ARG A 66 10.56 5.56 -1.49
N GLU A 67 10.48 6.42 -2.51
CA GLU A 67 10.56 7.87 -2.34
C GLU A 67 9.39 8.41 -1.49
N ILE A 68 8.16 7.94 -1.76
CA ILE A 68 7.00 8.35 -0.98
C ILE A 68 7.10 7.85 0.46
N VAL A 69 7.51 6.59 0.66
CA VAL A 69 7.70 6.01 2.00
C VAL A 69 8.69 6.87 2.81
N LYS A 70 9.87 7.16 2.27
CA LYS A 70 10.88 8.02 2.92
C LYS A 70 10.31 9.41 3.25
N ARG A 71 9.67 10.07 2.29
CA ARG A 71 9.06 11.39 2.50
C ARG A 71 7.98 11.38 3.58
N LYS A 72 7.17 10.32 3.68
CA LYS A 72 6.10 10.21 4.69
C LYS A 72 6.65 9.89 6.07
N GLN A 73 7.67 9.04 6.17
CA GLN A 73 8.38 8.80 7.42
C GLN A 73 9.00 10.09 7.98
N ALA A 74 9.64 10.91 7.13
CA ALA A 74 10.17 12.22 7.53
C ALA A 74 9.06 13.16 8.04
N ARG A 75 7.84 13.02 7.55
CA ARG A 75 6.66 13.80 8.00
C ARG A 75 5.99 13.23 9.25
N GLY A 76 6.56 12.23 9.91
CA GLY A 76 6.03 11.65 11.15
C GLY A 76 4.99 10.56 10.94
N TYR A 77 4.82 10.04 9.71
CA TYR A 77 4.04 8.81 9.52
C TYR A 77 4.85 7.61 10.02
N ARG A 78 4.19 6.68 10.72
CA ARG A 78 4.81 5.48 11.30
C ARG A 78 3.92 4.27 11.03
N VAL A 79 4.53 3.10 10.91
CA VAL A 79 3.78 1.85 10.85
C VAL A 79 3.15 1.63 12.24
N PRO A 80 1.82 1.44 12.35
CA PRO A 80 1.20 1.22 13.64
C PRO A 80 1.72 -0.10 14.23
N THR A 81 2.26 -0.04 15.44
CA THR A 81 2.95 -1.16 16.12
C THR A 81 2.02 -2.29 16.56
N GLY A 82 0.72 -2.23 16.24
CA GLY A 82 -0.30 -3.21 16.65
C GLY A 82 -1.01 -3.90 15.49
N VAL A 83 -0.53 -3.75 14.26
CA VAL A 83 -1.07 -4.53 13.13
C VAL A 83 -0.26 -5.82 13.06
N ASP A 84 -0.79 -6.88 13.67
CA ASP A 84 -0.63 -8.22 13.11
C ASP A 84 -1.14 -8.14 11.68
N VAL A 85 -0.26 -7.81 10.74
CA VAL A 85 -0.54 -7.97 9.31
C VAL A 85 -0.55 -9.48 9.09
N ALA A 86 -1.64 -10.12 9.50
CA ALA A 86 -1.99 -11.42 8.94
C ALA A 86 -1.91 -11.21 7.42
N PRO A 87 -1.09 -11.99 6.71
CA PRO A 87 -0.92 -11.81 5.27
C PRO A 87 -2.33 -11.82 4.68
N VAL A 88 -2.67 -10.74 3.96
CA VAL A 88 -3.90 -10.68 3.17
C VAL A 88 -3.97 -12.01 2.42
N LYS A 89 -4.92 -12.86 2.83
CA LYS A 89 -5.02 -14.24 2.36
C LYS A 89 -4.90 -14.22 0.84
N ALA A 90 -3.96 -15.00 0.32
CA ALA A 90 -3.93 -15.41 -1.07
C ALA A 90 -5.20 -16.22 -1.35
N ALA A 91 -6.31 -15.52 -1.59
CA ALA A 91 -7.50 -16.06 -2.21
C ALA A 91 -7.19 -16.22 -3.71
N ASN A 92 -6.55 -17.34 -4.04
CA ASN A 92 -6.89 -18.19 -5.19
C ASN A 92 -5.74 -19.15 -5.48
N ARG A 93 -5.94 -20.41 -5.10
CA ARG A 93 -5.56 -21.51 -5.99
C ARG A 93 -6.64 -22.57 -5.89
N SER A 94 -7.39 -22.68 -6.97
CA SER A 94 -8.26 -23.79 -7.30
C SER A 94 -7.56 -25.12 -7.01
N THR A 95 -8.27 -26.02 -6.37
CA THR A 95 -7.99 -27.45 -6.34
C THR A 95 -7.88 -27.96 -7.78
N PRO A 96 -6.83 -28.70 -8.18
CA PRO A 96 -6.95 -29.57 -9.32
C PRO A 96 -7.73 -30.81 -8.87
N GLU A 97 -8.90 -31.02 -9.46
CA GLU A 97 -9.54 -32.32 -9.49
C GLU A 97 -8.60 -33.30 -10.21
N THR A 98 -8.17 -34.33 -9.51
CA THR A 98 -7.65 -35.57 -10.11
C THR A 98 -8.14 -36.74 -9.28
N THR A 99 -9.21 -37.39 -9.73
CA THR A 99 -9.39 -38.86 -9.91
C THR A 99 -10.86 -39.12 -10.20
#